data_AF-A0AAV7SMY3-F1
#
_entry.id   AF-A0AAV7SMY3-F1
#
_cell.length_a   1.000
_cell.length_b   1.000
_cell.length_c   1.000
_cell.angle_alpha   90.00
_cell.angle_beta   90.00
_cell.angle_gamma   90.00
#
_symmetry.space_group_name_H-M   'P 1'
#
loop_
_entity.id
_entity.type
_entity.pdbx_description
1 polymer ?
#
loop_
_entity_poly.entity_id
_entity_poly.type
_entity_poly.pdbx_seq_one_letter_code
_entity_poly.pdbx_strand_id
1 'polypeptide(L)'
;MIPGHLDFLEKELAQLEREHLRTSDSQILGRIRTKLVEFQDTALTEVQHMRNYATARLYGEGEQPGAVLANLACPNREKDTIMVLQAEDGSNITDPEHIASRFCAYYEALYTSKISPNQEEALDYLLHIELPWLTAAESPLWRLCP
;
A
#
# COMPACT_ATOMS: atom_id res chain seq x y z
N MET A 1 20.80 -18.99 -18.33
CA MET A 1 21.37 -17.73 -18.86
C MET A 1 22.53 -17.33 -17.97
N ILE A 2 23.61 -16.81 -18.54
CA ILE A 2 24.82 -16.43 -17.77
C ILE A 2 24.56 -15.04 -17.17
N PRO A 3 24.54 -14.89 -15.83
CA PRO A 3 24.37 -13.57 -15.22
C PRO A 3 25.50 -12.63 -15.66
N GLY A 4 25.15 -11.42 -16.09
CA GLY A 4 26.10 -10.40 -16.56
C GLY A 4 26.36 -10.38 -18.07
N HIS A 5 25.63 -11.16 -18.87
CA HIS A 5 25.77 -11.12 -20.34
C HIS A 5 25.27 -9.79 -20.94
N LEU A 6 24.22 -9.20 -20.38
CA LEU A 6 23.71 -7.89 -20.80
C LEU A 6 24.74 -6.78 -20.52
N ASP A 7 25.31 -6.75 -19.31
CA ASP A 7 26.35 -5.80 -18.91
C ASP A 7 27.60 -5.90 -19.78
N PHE A 8 27.91 -7.11 -20.27
CA PHE A 8 29.00 -7.34 -21.20
C PHE A 8 28.68 -6.74 -22.59
N LEU A 9 27.49 -6.99 -23.13
CA LEU A 9 27.03 -6.45 -24.41
C LEU A 9 26.93 -4.91 -24.38
N GLU A 10 26.50 -4.33 -23.25
CA GLU A 10 26.43 -2.88 -23.05
C GLU A 10 27.83 -2.25 -23.07
N LYS A 11 28.80 -2.87 -22.40
CA LYS A 11 30.21 -2.42 -22.42
C LYS A 11 30.82 -2.53 -23.81
N GLU A 12 30.51 -3.59 -24.54
CA GLU A 12 30.99 -3.82 -25.91
C GLU A 12 30.39 -2.80 -26.89
N LEU A 13 29.08 -2.52 -26.78
CA LEU A 13 28.41 -1.46 -27.55
C LEU A 13 29.02 -0.08 -27.27
N ALA A 14 29.24 0.27 -26.00
CA ALA A 14 29.85 1.54 -25.62
C ALA A 14 31.29 1.71 -26.13
N GLN A 15 32.02 0.61 -26.37
CA GLN A 15 33.34 0.63 -26.99
C GLN A 15 33.24 0.86 -28.52
N LEU A 16 32.34 0.12 -29.19
CA LEU A 16 32.12 0.26 -30.63
C LEU A 16 31.59 1.65 -31.01
N GLU A 17 30.73 2.25 -30.20
CA GLU A 17 30.26 3.63 -30.39
C GLU A 17 31.41 4.65 -30.29
N ARG A 18 32.32 4.46 -29.32
CA ARG A 18 33.52 5.30 -29.16
C ARG A 18 34.49 5.15 -30.33
N GLU A 19 34.64 3.94 -30.87
CA GLU A 19 35.47 3.67 -32.04
C GLU A 19 34.86 4.25 -33.33
N HIS A 20 33.54 4.19 -33.46
CA HIS A 20 32.82 4.76 -34.59
C HIS A 20 32.95 6.30 -34.62
N LEU A 21 32.80 6.97 -33.47
CA LEU A 21 32.98 8.43 -33.35
C LEU A 21 34.40 8.90 -33.72
N ARG A 22 35.40 8.02 -33.64
CA ARG A 22 36.79 8.33 -33.97
C ARG A 22 37.15 8.08 -35.43
N THR A 23 36.52 7.10 -36.06
CA THR A 23 36.99 6.55 -37.35
C THR A 23 35.98 6.75 -38.49
N SER A 24 34.70 7.03 -38.18
CA SER A 24 33.60 7.19 -39.15
C SER A 24 33.53 6.08 -40.22
N ASP A 25 33.84 4.85 -39.81
CA ASP A 25 33.85 3.67 -40.68
C ASP A 25 32.47 2.99 -40.72
N SER A 26 32.00 2.64 -41.93
CA SER A 26 30.69 2.02 -42.16
C SER A 26 30.64 0.55 -41.71
N GLN A 27 31.79 -0.13 -41.63
CA GLN A 27 31.85 -1.50 -41.11
C GLN A 27 31.56 -1.56 -39.61
N ILE A 28 31.94 -0.51 -38.86
CA ILE A 28 31.68 -0.40 -37.42
C ILE A 28 30.17 -0.24 -37.17
N LEU A 29 29.45 0.53 -38.02
CA LEU A 29 27.99 0.66 -37.95
C LEU A 29 27.27 -0.69 -38.14
N GLY A 30 27.77 -1.52 -39.06
CA GLY A 30 27.23 -2.87 -39.25
C GLY A 30 27.34 -3.72 -37.98
N ARG A 31 28.48 -3.64 -37.29
CA ARG A 31 28.74 -4.36 -36.03
C ARG A 31 27.91 -3.82 -34.86
N ILE A 32 27.75 -2.50 -34.76
CA ILE A 32 26.87 -1.87 -33.77
C ILE A 32 25.44 -2.37 -33.96
N ARG A 33 24.95 -2.39 -35.21
CA ARG A 33 23.60 -2.85 -35.52
C ARG A 33 23.37 -4.31 -35.14
N THR A 34 24.32 -5.21 -35.44
CA THR A 34 24.19 -6.62 -35.05
C THR A 34 24.20 -6.78 -33.53
N LYS A 35 25.06 -6.05 -32.83
CA LYS A 35 25.16 -6.10 -31.36
C LYS A 35 23.92 -5.52 -30.67
N LEU A 36 23.29 -4.50 -31.24
CA LEU A 36 22.01 -3.97 -30.76
C LEU A 36 20.88 -5.00 -30.89
N VAL A 37 20.83 -5.76 -31.99
CA VAL A 37 19.85 -6.83 -32.15
C VAL A 37 20.09 -7.95 -31.13
N GLU A 38 21.35 -8.37 -30.93
CA GLU A 38 21.71 -9.35 -29.90
C GLU A 38 21.33 -8.88 -28.49
N PHE A 39 21.55 -7.60 -28.17
CA PHE A 39 21.14 -7.00 -26.90
C PHE A 39 19.61 -7.00 -26.73
N GLN A 40 18.88 -6.63 -27.76
CA GLN A 40 17.41 -6.62 -27.71
C GLN A 40 16.84 -8.02 -27.55
N ASP A 41 17.37 -9.00 -28.29
CA ASP A 41 16.92 -10.39 -28.21
C ASP A 41 17.21 -10.99 -26.83
N THR A 42 18.41 -10.77 -26.28
CA THR A 42 18.78 -11.24 -24.94
C THR A 42 17.90 -10.60 -23.86
N ALA A 43 17.66 -9.28 -23.91
CA ALA A 43 16.75 -8.60 -22.99
C ALA A 43 15.31 -9.13 -23.10
N LEU A 44 14.81 -9.35 -24.32
CA LEU A 44 13.47 -9.91 -24.53
C LEU A 44 13.34 -11.32 -23.96
N THR A 45 14.35 -12.17 -24.15
CA THR A 45 14.34 -13.53 -23.58
C THR A 45 14.34 -13.48 -22.05
N GLU A 46 15.11 -12.59 -21.43
CA GLU A 46 15.14 -12.45 -19.97
C GLU A 46 13.79 -11.99 -19.41
N VAL A 47 13.15 -11.01 -20.05
CA VAL A 47 11.79 -10.56 -19.71
C VAL A 47 10.78 -11.70 -19.85
N GLN A 48 10.87 -12.51 -20.91
CA GLN A 48 10.01 -13.67 -21.10
C GLN A 48 10.24 -14.74 -20.01
N HIS A 49 11.49 -15.00 -19.62
CA HIS A 49 11.80 -15.91 -18.52
C HIS A 49 11.25 -15.42 -17.19
N MET A 50 11.40 -14.13 -16.88
CA MET A 50 10.83 -13.54 -15.66
C MET A 50 9.30 -13.62 -15.66
N ARG A 51 8.66 -13.32 -16.79
CA ARG A 51 7.21 -13.47 -16.95
C ARG A 51 6.78 -14.91 -16.73
N ASN A 52 7.44 -15.86 -17.37
CA ASN A 52 7.12 -17.28 -17.26
C ASN A 52 7.32 -17.79 -15.83
N TYR A 53 8.40 -17.38 -15.17
CA TYR A 53 8.65 -17.69 -13.76
C TYR A 53 7.57 -17.10 -12.85
N ALA A 54 7.20 -15.82 -13.05
CA ALA A 54 6.13 -15.18 -12.29
C ALA A 54 4.80 -15.92 -12.51
N THR A 55 4.44 -16.25 -13.75
CA THR A 55 3.22 -17.04 -14.02
C THR A 55 3.29 -18.42 -13.39
N ALA A 56 4.42 -19.13 -13.49
CA ALA A 56 4.57 -20.46 -12.90
C ALA A 56 4.48 -20.41 -11.37
N ARG A 57 4.98 -19.34 -10.73
CA ARG A 57 4.86 -19.11 -9.29
C ARG A 57 3.40 -18.84 -8.89
N LEU A 58 2.68 -18.01 -9.65
CA LEU A 58 1.27 -17.73 -9.42
C LEU A 58 0.40 -19.00 -9.52
N TYR A 59 0.65 -19.84 -10.52
CA TYR A 59 -0.12 -21.08 -10.72
C TYR A 59 0.37 -22.26 -9.86
N GLY A 60 1.65 -22.29 -9.49
CA GLY A 60 2.28 -23.38 -8.75
C GLY A 60 2.15 -23.29 -7.24
N GLU A 61 2.14 -22.08 -6.67
CA GLU A 61 2.01 -21.86 -5.21
C GLU A 61 0.57 -21.55 -4.77
N GLY A 62 -0.39 -21.48 -5.70
CA GLY A 62 -1.81 -21.27 -5.39
C GLY A 62 -2.17 -19.84 -4.98
N GLU A 63 -1.34 -18.84 -5.29
CA GLU A 63 -1.70 -17.44 -5.09
C GLU A 63 -2.90 -17.09 -5.97
N GLN A 64 -4.04 -16.83 -5.32
CA GLN A 64 -5.28 -16.52 -6.02
C GLN A 64 -5.12 -15.23 -6.85
N PRO A 65 -5.73 -15.16 -8.05
CA PRO A 65 -5.67 -13.98 -8.92
C PRO A 65 -6.00 -12.65 -8.20
N GLY A 66 -6.80 -12.71 -7.13
CA GLY A 66 -7.14 -11.58 -6.28
C GLY A 66 -5.94 -10.94 -5.56
N ALA A 67 -4.91 -11.70 -5.18
CA ALA A 67 -3.72 -11.14 -4.51
C ALA A 67 -2.85 -10.33 -5.49
N VAL A 68 -2.72 -10.81 -6.73
CA VAL A 68 -2.01 -10.10 -7.80
C VAL A 68 -2.76 -8.83 -8.20
N LEU A 69 -4.07 -8.94 -8.40
CA LEU A 69 -4.91 -7.79 -8.70
C LEU A 69 -4.90 -6.78 -7.54
N ALA A 70 -4.90 -7.23 -6.28
CA ALA A 70 -4.79 -6.36 -5.11
C ALA A 70 -3.43 -5.65 -5.04
N ASN A 71 -2.34 -6.34 -5.40
CA ASN A 71 -1.00 -5.74 -5.46
C ASN A 71 -0.85 -4.75 -6.62
N LEU A 72 -1.48 -5.01 -7.78
CA LEU A 72 -1.49 -4.10 -8.93
C LEU A 72 -2.47 -2.92 -8.75
N ALA A 73 -3.57 -3.13 -8.04
CA ALA A 73 -4.58 -2.11 -7.73
C ALA A 73 -4.24 -1.28 -6.48
N CYS A 74 -3.22 -1.67 -5.71
CA CYS A 74 -2.56 -0.79 -4.75
C CYS A 74 -1.51 0.03 -5.53
N PRO A 75 -1.84 1.24 -6.05
CA PRO A 75 -0.79 2.16 -6.44
C PRO A 75 0.13 2.32 -5.24
N ASN A 76 1.45 2.40 -5.47
CA ASN A 76 2.50 2.55 -4.46
C ASN A 76 1.93 3.13 -3.17
N ARG A 77 1.80 2.31 -2.14
CA ARG A 77 1.47 2.77 -0.79
C ARG A 77 2.63 3.63 -0.29
N GLU A 78 2.82 4.81 -0.88
CA GLU A 78 3.25 5.93 -0.08
C GLU A 78 2.21 6.00 1.02
N LYS A 79 2.62 5.59 2.22
CA LYS A 79 1.77 5.71 3.39
C LYS A 79 1.34 7.16 3.40
N ASP A 80 0.05 7.44 3.24
CA ASP A 80 -0.51 8.77 3.44
C ASP A 80 -0.14 9.20 4.86
N THR A 81 1.01 9.84 4.98
CA THR A 81 1.65 10.15 6.24
C THR A 81 1.53 11.63 6.40
N ILE A 82 0.82 12.03 7.46
CA ILE A 82 0.65 13.44 7.81
C ILE A 82 2.03 13.97 8.19
N MET A 83 2.63 14.78 7.31
CA MET A 83 4.00 15.30 7.49
C MET A 83 4.06 16.56 8.35
N VAL A 84 2.96 17.30 8.44
CA VAL A 84 2.88 18.56 9.17
C VAL A 84 1.51 18.68 9.83
N LEU A 85 1.50 19.07 11.09
CA LEU A 85 0.30 19.43 11.84
C LEU A 85 0.42 20.87 12.33
N GLN A 86 -0.59 21.70 12.08
CA GLN A 86 -0.65 23.05 12.64
C GLN A 86 -1.32 22.99 14.03
N ALA A 87 -0.64 23.50 15.05
CA ALA A 87 -1.16 23.60 16.40
C ALA A 87 -2.05 24.85 16.58
N GLU A 88 -2.82 24.89 17.67
CA GLU A 88 -3.78 25.97 17.97
C GLU A 88 -3.12 27.35 18.13
N ASP A 89 -1.84 27.38 18.47
CA ASP A 89 -1.00 28.58 18.57
C ASP A 89 -0.45 29.05 17.21
N GLY A 90 -0.80 28.35 16.13
CA GLY A 90 -0.34 28.62 14.77
C GLY A 90 1.05 28.05 14.46
N SER A 91 1.69 27.34 15.41
CA SER A 91 2.98 26.70 15.18
C SER A 91 2.83 25.42 14.35
N ASN A 92 3.88 25.08 13.59
CA ASN A 92 3.91 23.87 12.77
C ASN A 92 4.70 22.78 13.48
N ILE A 93 4.08 21.62 13.69
CA ILE A 93 4.69 20.41 14.21
C ILE A 93 5.01 19.50 13.02
N THR A 94 6.29 19.20 12.83
CA THR A 94 6.79 18.34 11.75
C THR A 94 7.36 17.03 12.26
N ASP A 95 7.53 16.89 13.57
CA ASP A 95 8.08 15.69 14.19
C ASP A 95 7.00 14.58 14.25
N PRO A 96 7.23 13.41 13.63
CA PRO A 96 6.23 12.35 13.53
C PRO A 96 5.78 11.80 14.88
N GLU A 97 6.65 11.73 15.89
CA GLU A 97 6.27 11.26 17.24
C GLU A 97 5.32 12.24 17.92
N HIS A 98 5.61 13.54 17.81
CA HIS A 98 4.73 14.60 18.30
C HIS A 98 3.39 14.66 17.54
N ILE A 99 3.38 14.43 16.22
CA ILE A 99 2.15 14.35 15.43
C ILE A 99 1.30 13.17 15.94
N ALA A 100 1.90 11.98 16.10
CA ALA A 100 1.20 10.80 16.59
C ALA A 100 0.64 11.00 18.00
N SER A 101 1.41 11.60 18.91
CA SER A 101 0.95 11.83 20.28
C SER A 101 -0.24 12.80 20.36
N ARG A 102 -0.28 13.81 19.49
CA ARG A 102 -1.43 14.73 19.35
C ARG A 102 -2.68 14.02 18.85
N PHE A 103 -2.55 13.16 17.84
CA PHE A 103 -3.68 12.35 17.39
C PHE A 103 -4.18 11.40 18.49
N CYS A 104 -3.28 10.71 19.20
CA CYS A 104 -3.65 9.85 20.32
C CYS A 104 -4.42 10.63 21.39
N ALA A 105 -3.89 11.77 21.84
CA ALA A 105 -4.54 12.59 22.86
C ALA A 105 -5.90 13.12 22.41
N TYR A 106 -6.02 13.53 21.14
CA TYR A 106 -7.29 13.98 20.56
C TYR A 106 -8.36 12.88 20.61
N TYR A 107 -8.03 11.68 20.12
CA TYR A 107 -8.98 10.58 20.10
C TYR A 107 -9.28 10.04 21.50
N GLU A 108 -8.28 10.01 22.39
CA GLU A 108 -8.49 9.68 23.79
C GLU A 108 -9.51 10.63 24.41
N ALA A 109 -9.35 11.95 24.23
CA ALA A 109 -10.30 12.94 24.74
C ALA A 109 -11.68 12.87 24.07
N LEU A 110 -11.76 12.44 22.81
CA LEU A 110 -13.02 12.27 22.08
C LEU A 110 -13.82 11.07 22.61
N TYR A 111 -13.12 9.98 22.94
CA TYR A 111 -13.74 8.72 23.34
C TYR A 111 -13.78 8.48 24.85
N THR A 112 -13.13 9.31 25.65
CA THR A 112 -13.32 9.31 27.11
C THR A 112 -14.45 10.24 27.48
N SER A 113 -15.45 9.71 28.19
CA SER A 113 -16.50 10.56 28.75
C SER A 113 -15.89 11.44 29.83
N LYS A 114 -16.00 12.76 29.67
CA LYS A 114 -15.58 13.72 30.72
C LYS A 114 -16.42 13.61 32.00
N ILE A 115 -17.51 12.86 31.95
CA ILE A 115 -18.42 12.61 33.05
C ILE A 115 -18.34 11.11 33.34
N SER A 116 -17.68 10.76 34.43
CA SER A 116 -17.86 9.48 35.11
C SER A 116 -18.83 9.72 36.26
N PRO A 117 -20.14 9.46 36.11
CA PRO A 117 -21.06 9.63 37.23
C PRO A 117 -20.60 8.72 38.38
N ASN A 118 -20.62 9.24 39.61
CA ASN A 118 -20.39 8.40 40.78
C ASN A 118 -21.48 7.30 40.81
N GLN A 119 -21.17 6.13 41.36
CA GLN A 119 -22.12 5.01 41.39
C GLN A 119 -23.45 5.40 42.04
N GLU A 120 -23.40 6.29 43.03
CA GLU A 120 -24.57 6.86 43.71
C GLU A 120 -25.40 7.76 42.78
N GLU A 121 -24.76 8.63 41.98
CA GLU A 121 -25.44 9.51 41.02
C GLU A 121 -26.07 8.72 39.88
N ALA A 122 -25.40 7.66 39.42
CA ALA A 122 -25.93 6.76 38.40
C ALA A 122 -27.16 5.99 38.91
N LEU A 123 -27.13 5.52 40.16
CA LEU A 123 -28.27 4.85 40.79
C LEU A 123 -29.44 5.82 41.01
N ASP A 124 -29.15 7.04 41.46
CA ASP A 124 -30.18 8.07 41.65
C ASP A 124 -30.87 8.42 40.32
N TYR A 125 -30.10 8.56 39.25
CA TYR A 125 -30.64 8.76 37.90
C TYR A 125 -31.52 7.59 37.45
N LEU A 126 -31.05 6.34 37.60
CA LEU A 126 -31.81 5.14 37.20
C LEU A 126 -33.11 4.97 37.99
N LEU A 127 -33.13 5.40 39.25
CA LEU A 127 -34.33 5.36 40.09
C LEU A 127 -35.37 6.40 39.70
N HIS A 128 -34.95 7.55 39.14
CA HIS A 128 -35.83 8.64 38.72
C HIS A 128 -36.24 8.57 37.24
N ILE A 129 -35.72 7.62 36.46
CA ILE A 129 -36.21 7.37 35.10
C ILE A 129 -37.55 6.64 35.17
N GLU A 130 -38.62 7.30 34.72
CA GLU A 130 -39.87 6.64 34.41
C GLU A 130 -39.69 5.81 33.14
N LEU A 131 -39.44 4.51 33.31
CA LEU A 131 -39.44 3.56 32.19
C LEU A 131 -40.87 3.43 31.66
N PRO A 132 -41.12 3.66 30.36
CA PRO A 132 -42.41 3.38 29.78
C PRO A 132 -42.66 1.86 29.83
N TRP A 133 -43.66 1.46 30.62
CA TRP A 133 -44.12 0.08 30.68
C TRP A 133 -45.10 -0.16 29.54
N LEU A 134 -44.85 -1.20 28.74
CA LEU A 134 -45.83 -1.70 27.77
C LEU A 134 -47.08 -2.12 28.52
N THR A 135 -48.22 -1.54 28.16
CA THR A 135 -49.51 -2.02 28.68
C THR A 135 -49.79 -3.41 28.14
N ALA A 136 -50.62 -4.20 28.83
CA ALA A 136 -50.95 -5.58 28.41
C ALA A 136 -51.53 -5.67 26.98
N ALA A 137 -52.05 -4.56 26.44
CA ALA A 137 -52.54 -4.46 25.07
C ALA A 137 -51.43 -4.36 24.01
N GLU A 138 -50.22 -3.92 24.38
CA GLU A 138 -49.10 -3.63 23.48
C GLU A 138 -47.99 -4.69 23.55
N SER A 139 -48.05 -5.58 24.55
CA SER A 139 -47.12 -6.71 24.68
C SER A 139 -47.47 -7.82 23.67
N PRO A 140 -46.57 -8.22 22.76
CA PRO A 140 -46.82 -9.32 21.82
C PRO A 140 -46.81 -10.72 22.49
N LEU A 141 -46.57 -10.81 23.80
CA LEU A 141 -46.37 -12.07 24.52
C LEU A 141 -47.66 -12.89 24.71
N TRP A 142 -48.85 -12.30 24.55
CA TRP A 142 -50.11 -13.08 24.57
C TRP A 142 -50.28 -13.98 23.34
N ARG A 143 -49.45 -13.83 22.28
CA ARG A 143 -49.46 -14.71 21.11
C ARG A 143 -48.63 -15.99 21.28
N LEU A 144 -47.97 -16.19 22.43
CA LEU A 144 -47.04 -17.30 22.67
C LEU A 144 -47.53 -18.33 23.70
N CYS A 145 -48.78 -18.26 24.17
CA CYS A 145 -49.40 -19.35 24.92
C CYS A 145 -50.42 -20.08 24.01
N PRO A 146 -50.36 -21.42 23.90
CA PRO A 146 -51.21 -22.22 23.02
C PRO A 146 -52.68 -22.24 23.45
#